data_AF-A0A6C0E159-F1
#
_entry.id   AF-A0A6C0E159-F1
#
_cell.length_a   1.000
_cell.length_b   1.000
_cell.length_c   1.000
_cell.angle_alpha   90.00
_cell.angle_beta   90.00
_cell.angle_gamma   90.00
#
_symmetry.space_group_name_H-M   'P 1'
#
loop_
_entity.id
_entity.type
_entity.pdbx_description
1 polymer ?
#
loop_
_entity_poly.entity_id
_entity_poly.type
_entity_poly.pdbx_seq_one_letter_code
_entity_poly.pdbx_strand_id
1 'polypeptide(L)'
;MNLVNNLKNKALELKNIKHYELVFVVVLILYLLSNVSTPYDLAPHINNAYMYISLIAIFILILLNSNPLIAIFFAFVALIFLHRSNKVDHRVMAPSTSNKTAAMNDLNSDLNIKTLEEEIVGAIDRQPDNIINQNTYHPVLCDSHNASNIG
;
A
#
# COMPACT_ATOMS: atom_id res chain seq x y z
N MET A 1 -40.86 -16.03 13.48
CA MET A 1 -41.14 -17.48 13.32
C MET A 1 -40.63 -18.04 11.99
N ASN A 2 -40.98 -17.46 10.83
CA ASN A 2 -40.64 -18.01 9.51
C ASN A 2 -39.14 -18.05 9.17
N LEU A 3 -38.35 -17.05 9.60
CA LEU A 3 -36.92 -17.00 9.31
C LEU A 3 -36.14 -18.14 9.99
N VAL A 4 -36.48 -18.43 11.25
CA VAL A 4 -35.85 -19.49 12.05
C VAL A 4 -36.21 -20.87 11.49
N ASN A 5 -37.46 -21.07 11.07
CA ASN A 5 -37.89 -22.32 10.46
C ASN A 5 -37.20 -22.56 9.11
N ASN A 6 -36.98 -21.50 8.32
CA ASN A 6 -36.28 -21.58 7.05
C ASN A 6 -34.78 -21.90 7.24
N LEU A 7 -34.14 -21.29 8.24
CA LEU A 7 -32.78 -21.64 8.65
C LEU A 7 -32.67 -23.09 9.12
N LYS A 8 -33.65 -23.58 9.89
CA LYS A 8 -33.67 -24.96 10.39
C LYS A 8 -33.87 -26.00 9.27
N ASN A 9 -34.67 -25.66 8.26
CA ASN A 9 -34.86 -26.51 7.08
C ASN A 9 -33.61 -26.53 6.18
N LYS A 10 -32.98 -25.37 5.94
CA LYS A 10 -31.64 -25.31 5.30
C LYS A 10 -30.60 -26.06 6.12
N ALA A 11 -30.71 -26.04 7.45
CA ALA A 11 -29.80 -26.79 8.32
C ALA A 11 -29.98 -28.32 8.17
N LEU A 12 -31.19 -28.76 7.83
CA LEU A 12 -31.53 -30.17 7.60
C LEU A 12 -31.05 -30.66 6.21
N GLU A 13 -30.94 -29.75 5.24
CA GLU A 13 -30.32 -30.02 3.93
C GLU A 13 -28.80 -30.25 3.97
N LEU A 14 -28.12 -29.92 5.09
CA LEU A 14 -26.68 -30.19 5.27
C LEU A 14 -26.28 -31.65 5.06
N LYS A 15 -27.23 -32.59 5.18
CA LYS A 15 -26.96 -34.01 5.00
C LYS A 15 -26.72 -34.39 3.53
N ASN A 16 -27.16 -33.57 2.57
CA ASN A 16 -26.98 -33.79 1.13
C ASN A 16 -25.97 -32.78 0.55
N ILE A 17 -24.69 -33.02 0.80
CA ILE A 17 -23.60 -32.31 0.13
C ILE A 17 -23.51 -32.82 -1.30
N LYS A 18 -23.55 -31.91 -2.27
CA LYS A 18 -23.42 -32.26 -3.70
C LYS A 18 -21.94 -32.45 -4.07
N HIS A 19 -21.66 -33.25 -5.09
CA HIS A 19 -20.28 -33.55 -5.50
C HIS A 19 -19.45 -32.30 -5.82
N TYR A 20 -20.04 -31.29 -6.47
CA TYR A 20 -19.33 -30.04 -6.79
C TYR A 20 -18.97 -29.21 -5.54
N GLU A 21 -19.81 -29.28 -4.50
CA GLU A 21 -19.58 -28.60 -3.23
C GLU A 21 -18.37 -29.20 -2.50
N LEU A 22 -18.25 -30.53 -2.57
CA LEU A 22 -17.11 -31.24 -2.00
C LEU A 22 -15.80 -30.87 -2.71
N VAL A 23 -15.81 -30.82 -4.05
CA VAL A 23 -14.65 -30.38 -4.84
C VAL A 23 -14.26 -28.94 -4.47
N PHE A 24 -15.23 -28.04 -4.34
CA PHE A 24 -14.99 -26.66 -3.94
C PHE A 24 -14.31 -26.56 -2.56
N VAL A 25 -14.79 -27.31 -1.58
CA VAL A 25 -14.17 -27.36 -0.23
C VAL A 25 -12.74 -27.89 -0.29
N VAL A 26 -12.48 -28.95 -1.08
CA VAL A 26 -11.13 -29.50 -1.25
C VAL A 26 -10.17 -28.46 -1.84
N VAL A 27 -10.61 -27.69 -2.84
CA VAL A 27 -9.80 -26.61 -3.44
C VAL A 27 -9.48 -25.53 -2.41
N LEU A 28 -10.46 -25.12 -1.60
CA LEU A 28 -10.25 -24.14 -0.53
C LEU A 28 -9.27 -24.64 0.54
N ILE A 29 -9.32 -25.92 0.90
CA ILE A 29 -8.36 -26.53 1.84
C ILE A 29 -6.95 -26.54 1.25
N LEU A 30 -6.81 -26.93 -0.03
CA LEU A 30 -5.52 -26.88 -0.72
C LEU A 30 -4.96 -25.46 -0.75
N TYR A 31 -5.80 -24.45 -0.98
CA TYR A 31 -5.38 -23.05 -0.89
C TYR A 31 -4.85 -22.67 0.51
N LEU A 32 -5.52 -23.12 1.58
CA LEU A 32 -5.06 -22.86 2.94
C LEU A 32 -3.70 -23.52 3.20
N LEU A 33 -3.54 -24.79 2.83
CA LEU A 33 -2.33 -25.59 3.03
C LEU A 33 -1.14 -25.10 2.23
N SER A 34 -1.36 -24.69 0.98
CA SER A 34 -0.27 -24.31 0.07
C SER A 34 0.44 -23.01 0.49
N ASN A 35 -0.09 -22.28 1.47
CA ASN A 35 0.45 -21.01 2.00
C ASN A 35 0.98 -20.07 0.90
N VAL A 36 0.31 -20.05 -0.25
CA VAL A 36 0.74 -19.26 -1.40
C VAL A 36 0.64 -17.80 -1.00
N SER A 37 1.80 -17.15 -0.96
CA SER A 37 1.88 -15.70 -0.83
C SER A 37 1.45 -15.11 -2.15
N THR A 38 0.54 -14.14 -2.11
CA THR A 38 0.11 -13.41 -3.30
C THR A 38 1.35 -12.82 -3.99
N PRO A 39 1.64 -13.16 -5.26
CA PRO A 39 2.79 -12.62 -5.94
C PRO A 39 2.69 -11.10 -6.04
N TYR A 40 3.83 -10.42 -6.01
CA TYR A 40 3.94 -8.97 -5.89
C TYR A 40 3.11 -8.22 -6.96
N ASP A 41 3.11 -8.72 -8.18
CA ASP A 41 2.38 -8.12 -9.31
C ASP A 41 0.85 -8.21 -9.15
N LEU A 42 0.34 -9.19 -8.40
CA LEU A 42 -1.10 -9.37 -8.16
C LEU A 42 -1.58 -8.67 -6.88
N ALA A 43 -0.67 -8.28 -5.98
CA ALA A 43 -1.00 -7.59 -4.74
C ALA A 43 -1.85 -6.32 -4.94
N PRO A 44 -1.56 -5.40 -5.89
CA PRO A 44 -2.39 -4.21 -6.09
C PRO A 44 -3.77 -4.53 -6.69
N HIS A 45 -3.91 -5.62 -7.44
CA HIS A 45 -5.18 -6.04 -8.02
C HIS A 45 -6.11 -6.67 -6.98
N ILE A 46 -5.53 -7.37 -6.00
CA ILE A 46 -6.29 -8.03 -4.93
C ILE A 46 -6.60 -7.06 -3.80
N ASN A 47 -5.70 -6.14 -3.46
CA ASN A 47 -5.93 -5.13 -2.42
C ASN A 47 -6.72 -3.92 -2.94
N ASN A 48 -7.80 -4.17 -3.68
CA ASN A 48 -8.67 -3.14 -4.24
C ASN A 48 -10.11 -3.28 -3.71
N ALA A 49 -10.82 -2.16 -3.57
CA ALA A 49 -12.23 -2.07 -3.16
C ALA A 49 -13.12 -3.08 -3.91
N TYR A 50 -12.89 -3.23 -5.22
CA TYR A 50 -13.64 -4.16 -6.07
C TYR A 50 -13.49 -5.63 -5.65
N MET A 51 -12.30 -6.04 -5.16
CA MET A 51 -12.07 -7.42 -4.71
C MET A 51 -12.84 -7.72 -3.42
N TYR A 52 -12.87 -6.77 -2.48
CA TYR A 52 -13.67 -6.91 -1.26
C TYR A 52 -15.17 -7.03 -1.58
N ILE A 53 -15.67 -6.19 -2.49
CA ILE A 53 -17.07 -6.25 -2.94
C ILE A 53 -17.36 -7.59 -3.63
N SER A 54 -16.45 -8.04 -4.49
CA SER A 54 -16.57 -9.32 -5.19
C SER A 54 -16.65 -10.50 -4.21
N LEU A 55 -15.78 -10.54 -3.19
CA LEU A 55 -15.80 -11.58 -2.15
C LEU A 55 -17.13 -11.61 -1.39
N ILE A 56 -17.69 -10.45 -1.06
CA ILE A 56 -19.00 -10.34 -0.40
C ILE A 56 -20.11 -10.85 -1.33
N ALA A 57 -20.07 -10.49 -2.62
CA ALA A 57 -21.04 -10.95 -3.61
C ALA A 57 -20.99 -12.48 -3.77
N ILE A 58 -19.79 -13.06 -3.86
CA ILE A 58 -19.59 -14.52 -3.94
C ILE A 58 -20.12 -15.20 -2.67
N PHE A 59 -19.84 -14.65 -1.49
CA PHE A 59 -20.36 -15.18 -0.23
C PHE A 59 -21.90 -15.23 -0.22
N ILE A 60 -22.56 -14.16 -0.65
CA ILE A 60 -24.04 -14.11 -0.74
C ILE A 60 -24.55 -15.16 -1.74
N LEU A 61 -23.90 -15.30 -2.90
CA LEU A 61 -24.28 -16.31 -3.90
C LEU A 61 -24.17 -17.74 -3.36
N ILE A 62 -23.12 -18.04 -2.60
CA ILE A 62 -22.93 -19.36 -1.96
C ILE A 62 -24.00 -19.57 -0.88
N LEU A 63 -24.32 -18.54 -0.08
CA LEU A 63 -25.33 -18.63 0.97
C LEU A 63 -26.74 -18.87 0.42
N LEU A 64 -27.05 -18.32 -0.75
CA LEU A 64 -28.32 -18.54 -1.44
C LEU A 64 -28.41 -19.95 -2.05
N ASN A 65 -27.37 -20.38 -2.77
CA ASN A 65 -27.40 -21.57 -3.64
C ASN A 65 -26.84 -22.86 -3.03
N SER A 66 -26.10 -22.78 -1.92
CA SER A 66 -25.39 -23.91 -1.31
C SER A 66 -25.70 -24.05 0.19
N ASN A 67 -25.13 -25.09 0.79
CA ASN A 67 -25.23 -25.32 2.23
C ASN A 67 -24.66 -24.13 3.03
N PRO A 68 -25.36 -23.64 4.07
CA PRO A 68 -24.90 -22.50 4.86
C PRO A 68 -23.56 -22.76 5.56
N LEU A 69 -23.26 -24.02 5.87
CA LEU A 69 -21.97 -24.41 6.45
C LEU A 69 -20.78 -24.12 5.51
N ILE A 70 -20.96 -24.35 4.20
CA ILE A 70 -19.94 -24.08 3.18
C ILE A 70 -19.75 -22.58 3.00
N ALA A 71 -20.85 -21.80 3.06
CA ALA A 71 -20.76 -20.35 3.02
C ALA A 71 -19.91 -19.81 4.19
N ILE A 72 -20.14 -20.30 5.41
CA ILE A 72 -19.35 -19.92 6.59
C ILE A 72 -17.88 -20.32 6.42
N PHE A 73 -17.62 -21.53 5.91
CA PHE A 73 -16.26 -21.98 5.61
C PHE A 73 -15.56 -21.08 4.58
N PHE A 74 -16.27 -20.71 3.50
CA PHE A 74 -15.76 -19.76 2.51
C PHE A 74 -15.44 -18.39 3.13
N ALA A 75 -16.30 -17.86 4.00
CA ALA A 75 -16.04 -16.59 4.69
C ALA A 75 -14.74 -16.65 5.52
N PHE A 76 -14.50 -17.77 6.23
CA PHE A 76 -13.27 -17.98 6.97
C PHE A 76 -12.04 -17.98 6.05
N VAL A 77 -12.11 -18.70 4.92
CA VAL A 77 -11.03 -18.73 3.93
C VAL A 77 -10.79 -17.36 3.30
N ALA A 78 -11.86 -16.62 2.99
CA ALA A 78 -11.79 -15.28 2.43
C ALA A 78 -11.10 -14.28 3.39
N LEU A 79 -11.36 -14.39 4.70
CA LEU A 79 -10.66 -13.58 5.70
C LEU A 79 -9.16 -13.90 5.76
N ILE A 80 -8.78 -15.18 5.67
CA ILE A 80 -7.37 -15.58 5.62
C ILE A 80 -6.71 -15.08 4.33
N PHE A 81 -7.38 -15.23 3.20
CA PHE A 81 -6.93 -14.73 1.90
C PHE A 81 -6.64 -13.22 1.97
N LEU A 82 -7.55 -12.47 2.59
CA LEU A 82 -7.42 -11.03 2.76
C LEU A 82 -6.28 -10.63 3.69
N HIS A 83 -6.16 -11.32 4.82
CA HIS A 83 -5.08 -11.09 5.76
C HIS A 83 -3.71 -11.38 5.13
N ARG A 84 -3.61 -12.43 4.30
CA ARG A 84 -2.39 -12.75 3.54
C ARG A 84 -2.09 -11.68 2.48
N SER A 85 -3.10 -11.22 1.75
CA SER A 85 -2.91 -10.21 0.70
C SER A 85 -2.48 -8.85 1.25
N ASN A 86 -3.00 -8.44 2.41
CA ASN A 86 -2.62 -7.16 3.04
C ASN A 86 -1.16 -7.11 3.52
N LYS A 87 -0.54 -8.28 3.79
CA LYS A 87 0.89 -8.33 4.20
C LYS A 87 1.86 -8.03 3.06
N VAL A 88 1.41 -8.13 1.80
CA VAL A 88 2.23 -7.94 0.59
C VAL A 88 2.00 -6.56 -0.03
N ASP A 89 1.21 -5.69 0.62
CA ASP A 89 0.98 -4.33 0.13
C ASP A 89 2.28 -3.50 0.15
N HIS A 90 2.52 -2.76 -0.93
CA HIS A 90 3.70 -1.94 -1.16
C HIS A 90 3.88 -0.88 -0.07
N ARG A 91 2.78 -0.46 0.57
CA ARG A 91 2.79 0.49 1.70
C ARG A 91 3.40 -0.08 2.98
N VAL A 92 3.42 -1.41 3.13
CA VAL A 92 3.96 -2.11 4.31
C VAL A 92 5.42 -2.54 4.08
N MET A 93 5.85 -2.67 2.83
CA MET A 93 7.25 -2.97 2.46
C MET A 93 8.11 -1.75 2.19
N ALA A 94 7.53 -0.54 2.06
CA ALA A 94 8.32 0.68 2.12
C ALA A 94 8.95 0.78 3.53
N PRO A 95 10.29 0.86 3.67
CA PRO A 95 10.89 1.09 4.97
C PRO A 95 10.25 2.34 5.57
N SER A 96 9.73 2.21 6.79
CA SER A 96 9.14 3.36 7.48
C SER A 96 10.14 4.50 7.44
N THR A 97 9.67 5.74 7.26
CA THR A 97 10.55 6.93 7.30
C THR A 97 11.40 6.91 8.57
N SER A 98 10.85 6.43 9.69
CA SER A 98 11.56 6.18 10.94
C SER A 98 12.79 5.26 10.78
N ASN A 99 12.63 4.08 10.16
CA ASN A 99 13.74 3.15 9.96
C ASN A 99 14.75 3.66 8.93
N LYS A 100 14.29 4.36 7.89
CA LYS A 100 15.16 5.01 6.92
C LYS A 100 15.99 6.11 7.57
N THR A 101 15.37 6.96 8.39
CA THR A 101 16.05 8.04 9.11
C THR A 101 17.00 7.50 10.17
N ALA A 102 16.62 6.45 10.90
CA ALA A 102 17.50 5.78 11.85
C ALA A 102 18.73 5.19 11.15
N ALA A 103 18.54 4.40 10.09
CA ALA A 103 19.65 3.85 9.31
C ALA A 103 20.51 4.96 8.69
N MET A 104 19.91 6.05 8.21
CA MET A 104 20.66 7.18 7.66
C MET A 104 21.45 7.93 8.73
N ASN A 105 20.92 8.06 9.94
CA ASN A 105 21.64 8.65 11.08
C ASN A 105 22.78 7.75 11.55
N ASP A 106 22.58 6.44 11.60
CA ASP A 106 23.60 5.47 11.99
C ASP A 106 24.77 5.46 10.98
N LEU A 107 24.45 5.49 9.69
CA LEU A 107 25.45 5.54 8.61
C LEU A 107 26.14 6.91 8.48
N ASN A 108 25.47 7.99 8.89
CA ASN A 108 26.03 9.34 8.91
C ASN A 108 26.59 9.73 10.29
N SER A 109 26.85 8.76 11.17
CA SER A 109 27.38 9.02 12.52
C SER A 109 28.69 9.82 12.49
N ASP A 110 29.52 9.60 11.47
CA ASP A 110 30.80 10.31 11.26
C ASP A 110 30.62 11.76 10.74
N LEU A 111 29.47 12.07 10.14
CA LEU A 111 29.15 13.41 9.61
C LEU A 111 28.52 14.34 10.65
N ASN A 112 28.30 13.84 11.87
CA ASN A 112 27.78 14.63 12.99
C ASN A 112 28.85 15.56 13.59
N ILE A 113 30.11 15.39 13.16
CA ILE A 113 31.20 16.32 13.44
C ILE A 113 31.21 17.35 12.32
N LYS A 114 30.65 18.53 12.61
CA LYS A 114 30.70 19.66 11.66
C LYS A 114 32.15 20.01 11.36
N THR A 115 32.47 20.15 10.09
CA THR A 115 33.77 20.70 9.69
C THR A 115 33.84 22.19 9.99
N LEU A 116 35.05 22.74 10.13
CA LEU A 116 35.25 24.16 10.42
C LEU A 116 34.57 25.05 9.37
N GLU A 117 34.61 24.64 8.10
CA GLU A 117 33.95 25.36 7.01
C GLU A 117 32.42 25.34 7.15
N GLU A 118 31.85 24.22 7.57
CA GLU A 118 30.40 24.09 7.76
C GLU A 118 29.91 24.85 9.00
N GLU A 119 30.73 24.95 10.04
CA GLU A 119 30.46 25.81 11.21
C GLU A 119 30.48 27.29 10.82
N ILE A 120 31.51 27.72 10.07
CA ILE A 120 31.64 29.10 9.61
C ILE A 120 30.48 29.44 8.67
N VAL A 121 30.18 28.60 7.68
CA VAL A 121 29.08 28.81 6.73
C VAL A 121 27.71 28.78 7.42
N GLY A 122 27.53 27.96 8.45
CA GLY A 122 26.31 27.92 9.25
C GLY A 122 26.11 29.15 10.13
N ALA A 123 27.19 29.83 10.51
CA ALA A 123 27.17 31.08 11.27
C ALA A 123 27.03 32.33 10.40
N ILE A 124 27.11 32.20 9.07
CA ILE A 124 26.77 33.29 8.14
C ILE A 124 25.26 33.50 8.24
N ASP A 125 24.87 34.63 8.84
CA ASP A 125 23.47 35.06 8.88
C ASP A 125 22.92 35.05 7.46
N ARG A 126 21.87 34.25 7.23
CA ARG A 126 21.22 34.22 5.93
C ARG A 126 20.56 35.56 5.79
N GLN A 127 21.17 36.42 4.97
CA GLN A 127 20.61 37.70 4.59
C GLN A 127 19.13 37.46 4.26
N PRO A 128 18.19 38.13 4.97
CA PRO A 128 16.77 37.85 4.81
C PRO A 128 16.45 37.98 3.34
N ASP A 129 15.72 37.00 2.79
CA ASP A 129 15.34 36.96 1.37
C ASP A 129 15.01 38.38 0.92
N ASN A 130 15.97 39.03 0.26
CA ASN A 130 15.72 40.30 -0.40
C ASN A 130 14.84 39.90 -1.57
N ILE A 131 13.53 39.90 -1.31
CA ILE A 131 12.48 39.71 -2.31
C ILE A 131 12.93 40.57 -3.47
N ILE A 132 13.27 39.90 -4.57
CA ILE A 132 13.79 40.52 -5.77
C ILE A 132 12.67 41.42 -6.28
N ASN A 133 12.70 42.70 -5.91
CA ASN A 133 12.08 43.73 -6.72
C ASN A 133 12.88 43.75 -8.02
N GLN A 134 12.19 43.59 -9.15
CA GLN A 134 12.74 43.44 -10.50
C GLN A 134 13.66 44.59 -10.97
N ASN A 135 13.89 45.61 -10.13
CA ASN A 135 14.54 46.86 -10.53
C ASN A 135 16.01 47.01 -10.11
N THR A 136 16.64 46.03 -9.45
CA THR A 136 18.03 46.20 -8.96
C THR A 136 18.97 45.05 -9.36
N TYR A 137 18.78 44.46 -10.54
CA TYR A 137 19.79 43.60 -11.16
C TYR A 137 20.60 44.42 -12.17
N HIS A 138 21.85 44.74 -11.82
CA HIS A 138 22.83 45.32 -12.74
C HIS A 138 23.87 44.25 -13.10
N PRO A 139 23.82 43.66 -14.31
CA PRO A 139 24.84 42.71 -14.74
C PRO A 139 26.18 43.43 -14.92
N VAL A 140 27.25 42.88 -14.31
CA VAL A 140 28.61 43.46 -14.27
C VAL A 140 29.34 43.34 -15.63
N LEU A 141 28.62 43.08 -16.72
CA LEU A 141 29.21 42.89 -18.06
C LEU A 141 29.03 44.08 -19.01
N CYS A 142 28.28 45.13 -18.65
CA CYS A 142 27.94 46.18 -19.61
C CYS A 142 28.99 47.29 -19.84
N ASP A 143 30.08 47.33 -19.05
CA ASP A 143 31.13 48.37 -19.20
C ASP A 143 32.43 47.86 -19.85
N SER A 144 32.39 46.69 -20.47
CA SER A 144 33.48 46.22 -21.31
C SER A 144 33.20 46.62 -22.76
N HIS A 145 34.05 47.51 -23.29
CA HIS A 145 34.19 47.92 -24.70
C HIS A 145 33.59 49.29 -25.08
N ASN A 146 34.42 50.31 -24.84
CA ASN A 146 34.44 51.61 -25.52
C ASN A 146 34.68 51.44 -27.04
N ALA A 147 33.74 50.81 -27.76
CA ALA A 147 33.76 50.72 -29.21
C ALA A 147 33.25 52.05 -29.78
N SER A 148 34.16 52.86 -30.32
CA SER A 148 33.81 54.07 -31.06
C SER A 148 32.94 53.74 -32.27
N ASN A 149 31.79 54.38 -32.38
CA ASN A 149 30.94 54.35 -33.55
C ASN A 149 31.64 55.04 -34.73
N ILE A 150 32.13 54.28 -35.70
CA ILE A 150 32.62 54.82 -36.98
C ILE A 150 31.45 54.81 -37.98
N GLY A 151 30.80 55.98 -38.09
CA GLY A 151 29.88 56.34 -39.17
C GLY A 151 30.47 57.49 -39.98
#